data_AF-A0A8E0IIT8-F1
#
_entry.id   AF-A0A8E0IIT8-F1
#
_cell.length_a   1.000
_cell.length_b   1.000
_cell.length_c   1.000
_cell.angle_alpha   90.00
_cell.angle_beta   90.00
_cell.angle_gamma   90.00
#
_symmetry.space_group_name_H-M   'P 1'
#
loop_
_entity.id
_entity.type
_entity.pdbx_description
1 polymer ?
#
loop_
_entity_poly.entity_id
_entity_poly.type
_entity_poly.pdbx_seq_one_letter_code
_entity_poly.pdbx_strand_id
1 'polypeptide(L)'
;MISKELKTRLDTFIDAILAIIITIMVLELPAQSWEHHANITNFFLAVGVYAVSFCFVANIWYQQATLFSTVDQIPRRIVLWEFILVFLLSLVPALTRLMSGDVESISVIIYGAIYFLVIVVFRLISRTIVHQQANDKDEMRKIYTSIYGEHNLENVIMIAAIMILAIFVPKAAYILYIAIPIRSFFTIDNDARELTGIQQMETTGQQDYLRMSHDQQVKFRRLVGEFIRESRNARGNTEISRTAWENFAKAAESELNINPTTLGHWFAAFQQAKNTHQNGAPYRQGRPRKVHD
;
A
#
# COMPACT_ATOMS: atom_id res chain seq x y z
N MET A 1 24.20 -13.33 -6.89
CA MET A 1 22.95 -12.58 -7.12
C MET A 1 22.56 -12.72 -8.59
N ILE A 2 21.31 -12.43 -8.98
CA ILE A 2 20.96 -12.34 -10.40
C ILE A 2 21.30 -10.94 -10.93
N SER A 3 21.52 -10.81 -12.25
CA SER A 3 21.80 -9.51 -12.87
C SER A 3 20.58 -8.60 -12.84
N LYS A 4 20.82 -7.27 -12.90
CA LYS A 4 19.75 -6.26 -12.96
C LYS A 4 18.82 -6.45 -14.17
N GLU A 5 19.37 -6.83 -15.31
CA GLU A 5 18.58 -7.17 -16.50
C GLU A 5 17.66 -8.37 -16.27
N LEU A 6 18.18 -9.45 -15.68
CA LEU A 6 17.39 -10.65 -15.41
C LEU A 6 16.31 -10.39 -14.36
N LYS A 7 16.60 -9.56 -13.36
CA LYS A 7 15.61 -9.06 -12.40
C LYS A 7 14.49 -8.30 -13.11
N THR A 8 14.84 -7.31 -13.94
CA THR A 8 13.84 -6.50 -14.67
C THR A 8 12.93 -7.37 -15.55
N ARG A 9 13.49 -8.39 -16.20
CA ARG A 9 12.70 -9.37 -16.97
C ARG A 9 11.79 -10.22 -16.09
N LEU A 10 12.25 -10.63 -14.91
CA LEU A 10 11.44 -11.36 -13.94
C LEU A 10 10.27 -10.48 -13.46
N ASP A 11 10.54 -9.24 -13.05
CA ASP A 11 9.53 -8.29 -12.58
C ASP A 11 8.42 -8.12 -13.63
N THR A 12 8.81 -7.88 -14.89
CA THR A 12 7.88 -7.73 -16.02
C THR A 12 7.06 -9.00 -16.27
N PHE A 13 7.67 -10.18 -16.11
CA PHE A 13 6.97 -11.45 -16.29
C PHE A 13 5.95 -11.72 -15.18
N ILE A 14 6.32 -11.42 -13.93
CA ILE A 14 5.44 -11.57 -12.77
C ILE A 14 4.27 -10.59 -12.87
N ASP A 15 4.50 -9.33 -13.25
CA ASP A 15 3.46 -8.34 -13.49
C ASP A 15 2.43 -8.83 -14.53
N ALA A 16 2.90 -9.41 -15.63
CA ALA A 16 2.03 -9.98 -16.66
C ALA A 16 1.15 -11.12 -16.12
N ILE A 17 1.71 -12.00 -15.27
CA ILE A 17 0.92 -13.09 -14.67
C ILE A 17 -0.11 -12.53 -13.68
N LEU A 18 0.27 -11.58 -12.82
CA LEU A 18 -0.67 -11.00 -11.86
C LEU A 18 -1.81 -10.25 -12.56
N ALA A 19 -1.53 -9.55 -13.66
CA ALA A 19 -2.57 -8.94 -14.49
C ALA A 19 -3.56 -9.99 -15.02
N ILE A 20 -3.07 -11.13 -15.53
CA ILE A 20 -3.93 -12.22 -15.99
C ILE A 20 -4.77 -12.78 -14.84
N ILE A 21 -4.17 -13.06 -13.68
CA ILE A 21 -4.89 -13.56 -12.50
C ILE A 21 -6.04 -12.62 -12.14
N ILE A 22 -5.76 -11.31 -12.06
CA ILE A 22 -6.78 -10.28 -11.76
C ILE A 22 -7.92 -10.30 -12.78
N THR A 23 -7.60 -10.41 -14.07
CA THR A 23 -8.64 -10.46 -15.12
C THR A 23 -9.45 -11.75 -15.13
N ILE A 24 -8.85 -12.90 -14.82
CA ILE A 24 -9.59 -14.17 -14.78
C ILE A 24 -10.50 -14.23 -13.54
N MET A 25 -10.11 -13.61 -12.42
CA MET A 25 -10.94 -13.58 -11.20
C MET A 25 -12.36 -13.03 -11.45
N VAL A 26 -12.54 -12.04 -12.33
CA VAL A 26 -13.87 -11.49 -12.60
C VAL A 26 -14.74 -12.47 -13.42
N LEU A 27 -14.11 -13.33 -14.22
CA LEU A 27 -14.80 -14.33 -15.05
C LEU A 27 -15.33 -15.50 -14.21
N GLU A 28 -14.80 -15.70 -13.02
CA GLU A 28 -15.23 -16.72 -12.07
C GLU A 28 -16.47 -16.31 -11.25
N LEU A 29 -16.97 -15.08 -11.43
CA LEU A 29 -18.24 -14.66 -10.83
C LEU A 29 -19.38 -15.54 -11.36
N PRO A 30 -20.29 -16.01 -10.48
CA PRO A 30 -21.39 -16.85 -10.89
C PRO A 30 -22.31 -16.09 -11.85
N ALA A 31 -22.28 -16.46 -13.13
CA ALA A 31 -23.25 -16.02 -14.12
C ALA A 31 -24.57 -16.76 -13.85
N GLN A 32 -25.41 -16.19 -12.99
CA GLN A 32 -26.75 -16.75 -12.79
C GLN A 32 -27.55 -16.55 -14.09
N SER A 33 -28.06 -17.64 -14.66
CA SER A 33 -29.03 -17.56 -15.75
C SER A 33 -30.26 -16.82 -15.23
N TRP A 34 -30.65 -15.75 -15.93
CA TRP A 34 -31.76 -14.87 -15.59
C TRP A 34 -33.15 -15.53 -15.77
N GLU A 35 -33.27 -16.83 -15.54
CA GLU A 35 -34.49 -17.57 -15.86
C GLU A 35 -35.48 -17.65 -14.69
N HIS A 36 -35.03 -17.55 -13.44
CA HIS A 36 -35.88 -17.44 -12.25
C HIS A 36 -35.25 -16.44 -11.30
N HIS A 37 -36.05 -15.55 -10.70
CA HIS A 37 -35.65 -14.50 -9.74
C HIS A 37 -34.38 -14.86 -8.96
N ALA A 38 -33.25 -14.54 -9.58
CA ALA A 38 -31.94 -14.84 -9.05
C ALA A 38 -31.85 -14.08 -7.73
N ASN A 39 -31.50 -14.77 -6.65
CA ASN A 39 -31.38 -14.17 -5.33
C ASN A 39 -30.26 -13.10 -5.42
N ILE A 40 -30.66 -11.85 -5.67
CA ILE A 40 -29.75 -10.74 -5.98
C ILE A 40 -28.73 -10.55 -4.86
N THR A 41 -29.14 -10.89 -3.63
CA THR A 41 -28.30 -10.95 -2.44
C THR A 41 -27.09 -11.86 -2.63
N ASN A 42 -27.27 -13.07 -3.18
CA ASN A 42 -26.18 -14.02 -3.40
C ASN A 42 -25.20 -13.51 -4.46
N PHE A 43 -25.70 -12.82 -5.49
CA PHE A 43 -24.84 -12.17 -6.48
C PHE A 43 -23.99 -11.06 -5.86
N PHE A 44 -24.59 -10.18 -5.05
CA PHE A 44 -23.84 -9.14 -4.35
C PHE A 44 -22.82 -9.70 -3.35
N LEU A 45 -23.12 -10.81 -2.68
CA LEU A 45 -22.15 -11.51 -1.83
C LEU A 45 -20.98 -12.06 -2.65
N ALA A 46 -21.25 -12.68 -3.80
CA ALA A 46 -20.21 -13.16 -4.71
C ALA A 46 -19.32 -12.02 -5.23
N VAL A 47 -19.91 -10.88 -5.58
CA VAL A 47 -19.18 -9.65 -5.94
C VAL A 47 -18.33 -9.16 -4.75
N GLY A 48 -18.83 -9.25 -3.53
CA GLY A 48 -18.08 -8.93 -2.31
C GLY A 48 -16.83 -9.81 -2.14
N VAL A 49 -16.96 -11.12 -2.31
CA VAL A 49 -15.81 -12.06 -2.24
C VAL A 49 -14.81 -11.79 -3.36
N TYR A 50 -15.30 -11.52 -4.57
CA TYR A 50 -14.45 -11.10 -5.68
C TYR A 50 -13.66 -9.82 -5.35
N ALA A 51 -14.33 -8.79 -4.81
CA ALA A 51 -13.68 -7.52 -4.47
C ALA A 51 -12.55 -7.72 -3.45
N VAL A 52 -12.74 -8.63 -2.49
CA VAL A 52 -11.70 -9.02 -1.53
C VAL A 52 -10.52 -9.66 -2.20
N SER A 53 -10.76 -10.67 -3.02
CA SER A 53 -9.70 -11.38 -3.74
C SER A 53 -8.94 -10.43 -4.66
N PHE A 54 -9.65 -9.52 -5.34
CA PHE A 54 -9.06 -8.46 -6.13
C PHE A 54 -8.14 -7.57 -5.28
N CYS A 55 -8.66 -7.00 -4.18
CA CYS A 55 -7.87 -6.16 -3.28
C CYS A 55 -6.68 -6.90 -2.70
N PHE A 56 -6.82 -8.20 -2.41
CA PHE A 56 -5.75 -9.04 -1.90
C PHE A 56 -4.61 -9.21 -2.92
N VAL A 57 -4.92 -9.64 -4.13
CA VAL A 57 -3.91 -9.83 -5.19
C VAL A 57 -3.26 -8.48 -5.54
N ALA A 58 -4.05 -7.40 -5.63
CA ALA A 58 -3.54 -6.06 -5.89
C ALA A 58 -2.61 -5.55 -4.76
N ASN A 59 -2.95 -5.82 -3.50
CA ASN A 59 -2.10 -5.49 -2.37
C ASN A 59 -0.79 -6.28 -2.40
N ILE A 60 -0.83 -7.58 -2.68
CA ILE A 60 0.41 -8.38 -2.83
C ILE A 60 1.28 -7.86 -3.97
N TRP A 61 0.68 -7.51 -5.12
CA TRP A 61 1.41 -6.86 -6.21
C TRP A 61 2.04 -5.54 -5.76
N TYR A 62 1.30 -4.67 -5.07
CA TYR A 62 1.82 -3.40 -4.57
C TYR A 62 3.00 -3.59 -3.62
N GLN A 63 2.90 -4.53 -2.67
CA GLN A 63 3.97 -4.85 -1.73
C GLN A 63 5.20 -5.39 -2.45
N GLN A 64 5.03 -6.26 -3.44
CA GLN A 64 6.10 -6.83 -4.25
C GLN A 64 6.78 -5.76 -5.11
N ALA A 65 6.01 -4.93 -5.82
CA ALA A 65 6.52 -3.83 -6.62
C ALA A 65 7.32 -2.85 -5.74
N THR A 66 6.82 -2.54 -4.54
CA THR A 66 7.52 -1.69 -3.59
C THR A 66 8.82 -2.33 -3.11
N LEU A 67 8.78 -3.59 -2.67
CA LEU A 67 9.97 -4.34 -2.24
C LEU A 67 11.04 -4.44 -3.33
N PHE A 68 10.64 -4.66 -4.58
CA PHE A 68 11.58 -4.78 -5.69
C PHE A 68 12.09 -3.43 -6.17
N SER A 69 11.33 -2.35 -5.99
CA SER A 69 11.82 -1.00 -6.28
C SER A 69 12.98 -0.57 -5.36
N THR A 70 13.10 -1.15 -4.16
CA THR A 70 14.18 -0.78 -3.22
C THR A 70 15.51 -1.45 -3.54
N VAL A 71 15.57 -2.47 -4.41
CA VAL A 71 16.80 -3.26 -4.64
C VAL A 71 17.17 -3.40 -6.11
N ASP A 72 18.47 -3.30 -6.43
CA ASP A 72 18.98 -3.48 -7.81
C ASP A 72 19.24 -4.94 -8.17
N GLN A 73 19.52 -5.80 -7.19
CA GLN A 73 19.84 -7.21 -7.38
C GLN A 73 19.14 -8.07 -6.33
N ILE A 74 18.71 -9.27 -6.73
CA ILE A 74 18.09 -10.23 -5.82
C ILE A 74 18.87 -11.56 -5.77
N PRO A 75 18.83 -12.29 -4.65
CA PRO A 75 19.39 -13.64 -4.57
C PRO A 75 18.69 -14.60 -5.54
N ARG A 76 19.45 -15.53 -6.13
CA ARG A 76 18.89 -16.54 -7.06
C ARG A 76 17.78 -17.39 -6.42
N ARG A 77 17.88 -17.66 -5.11
CA ARG A 77 16.84 -18.37 -4.34
C ARG A 77 15.49 -17.65 -4.32
N ILE A 78 15.47 -16.32 -4.42
CA ILE A 78 14.22 -15.54 -4.42
C ILE A 78 13.41 -15.83 -5.68
N VAL A 79 14.06 -16.05 -6.82
CA VAL A 79 13.37 -16.38 -8.08
C VAL A 79 12.44 -17.58 -7.92
N LEU A 80 12.88 -18.64 -7.21
CA LEU A 80 12.02 -19.79 -6.94
C LEU A 80 10.84 -19.43 -6.03
N TRP A 81 11.08 -18.63 -4.99
CA TRP A 81 10.02 -18.17 -4.09
C TRP A 81 9.00 -17.28 -4.80
N GLU A 82 9.41 -16.47 -5.77
CA GLU A 82 8.49 -15.69 -6.62
C GLU A 82 7.58 -16.59 -7.44
N PHE A 83 8.12 -17.66 -8.05
CA PHE A 83 7.29 -18.62 -8.77
C PHE A 83 6.31 -19.36 -7.85
N ILE A 84 6.73 -19.72 -6.63
CA ILE A 84 5.84 -20.30 -5.63
C ILE A 84 4.74 -19.29 -5.26
N LEU A 85 5.09 -18.03 -5.03
CA LEU A 85 4.13 -16.98 -4.69
C LEU A 85 3.08 -16.81 -5.80
N VAL A 86 3.51 -16.70 -7.05
CA VAL A 86 2.61 -16.55 -8.19
C VAL A 86 1.78 -17.80 -8.44
N PHE A 87 2.33 -18.99 -8.21
CA PHE A 87 1.55 -20.24 -8.23
C PHE A 87 0.44 -20.23 -7.18
N LEU A 88 0.71 -19.77 -5.96
CA LEU A 88 -0.33 -19.67 -4.94
C LEU A 88 -1.38 -18.62 -5.30
N LEU A 89 -0.96 -17.48 -5.87
CA LEU A 89 -1.87 -16.44 -6.34
C LEU A 89 -2.75 -16.92 -7.51
N SER A 90 -2.25 -17.81 -8.36
CA SER A 90 -3.04 -18.36 -9.48
C SER A 90 -4.15 -19.31 -9.04
N LEU A 91 -4.12 -19.79 -7.79
CA LEU A 91 -5.22 -20.55 -7.18
C LEU A 91 -6.35 -19.67 -6.64
N VAL A 92 -6.09 -18.37 -6.42
CA VAL A 92 -7.06 -17.43 -5.84
C VAL A 92 -8.36 -17.34 -6.66
N PRO A 93 -8.37 -17.28 -8.01
CA PRO A 93 -9.61 -17.27 -8.79
C PRO A 93 -10.52 -18.46 -8.49
N ALA A 94 -9.97 -19.68 -8.51
CA ALA A 94 -10.73 -20.89 -8.25
C ALA A 94 -11.28 -20.92 -6.81
N LEU A 95 -10.50 -20.49 -5.83
CA LEU A 95 -10.93 -20.43 -4.44
C LEU A 95 -11.93 -19.31 -4.16
N THR A 96 -11.86 -18.21 -4.90
CA THR A 96 -12.86 -17.12 -4.87
C THR A 96 -14.21 -17.66 -5.30
N ARG A 97 -14.25 -18.44 -6.38
CA ARG A 97 -15.47 -19.10 -6.83
C ARG A 97 -16.01 -20.08 -5.81
N LEU A 98 -15.14 -20.93 -5.25
CA LEU A 98 -15.50 -21.91 -4.23
C LEU A 98 -16.14 -21.25 -3.00
N MET A 99 -15.59 -20.10 -2.58
CA MET A 99 -16.09 -19.30 -1.46
C MET A 99 -17.36 -18.50 -1.80
N SER A 100 -17.56 -18.13 -3.07
CA SER A 100 -18.72 -17.36 -3.54
C SER A 100 -20.02 -18.17 -3.67
N GLY A 101 -19.91 -19.51 -3.68
CA GLY A 101 -21.04 -20.43 -3.70
C GLY A 101 -21.66 -20.63 -2.32
N ASP A 102 -21.89 -21.89 -1.94
CA ASP A 102 -22.39 -22.20 -0.60
C ASP A 102 -21.29 -21.96 0.44
N VAL A 103 -21.61 -21.15 1.46
CA VAL A 103 -20.69 -20.80 2.56
C VAL A 103 -20.55 -21.98 3.51
N GLU A 104 -19.84 -23.01 3.06
CA GLU A 104 -19.41 -24.12 3.88
C GLU A 104 -18.10 -23.80 4.61
N SER A 105 -17.97 -24.28 5.85
CA SER A 105 -16.78 -24.05 6.67
C SER A 105 -15.49 -24.47 5.97
N ILE A 106 -15.53 -25.54 5.17
CA ILE A 106 -14.35 -26.05 4.47
C ILE A 106 -13.84 -25.08 3.40
N SER A 107 -14.74 -24.44 2.65
CA SER A 107 -14.40 -23.43 1.63
C SER A 107 -13.73 -22.21 2.27
N VAL A 108 -14.24 -21.75 3.41
CA VAL A 108 -13.65 -20.64 4.18
C VAL A 108 -12.25 -20.98 4.66
N ILE A 109 -12.05 -22.19 5.19
CA ILE A 109 -10.75 -22.66 5.70
C ILE A 109 -9.72 -22.77 4.57
N ILE A 110 -10.08 -23.37 3.43
CA ILE A 110 -9.16 -23.50 2.28
C ILE A 110 -8.78 -22.13 1.72
N TYR A 111 -9.75 -21.23 1.59
CA TYR A 111 -9.50 -19.85 1.15
C TYR A 111 -8.55 -19.12 2.11
N GLY A 112 -8.82 -19.19 3.42
CA GLY A 112 -7.95 -18.62 4.45
C GLY A 112 -6.54 -19.23 4.46
N ALA A 113 -6.42 -20.53 4.24
CA ALA A 113 -5.14 -21.24 4.22
C ALA A 113 -4.25 -20.79 3.05
N ILE A 114 -4.79 -20.62 1.84
CA ILE A 114 -4.03 -20.08 0.71
C ILE A 114 -3.65 -18.62 0.95
N TYR A 115 -4.58 -17.80 1.45
CA TYR A 115 -4.29 -16.42 1.81
C TYR A 115 -3.11 -16.34 2.81
N PHE A 116 -3.14 -17.18 3.85
CA PHE A 116 -2.07 -17.26 4.85
C PHE A 116 -0.74 -17.70 4.23
N LEU A 117 -0.76 -18.73 3.38
CA LEU A 117 0.45 -19.25 2.74
C LEU A 117 1.10 -18.20 1.83
N VAL A 118 0.31 -17.44 1.07
CA VAL A 118 0.78 -16.30 0.27
C VAL A 118 1.48 -15.26 1.15
N ILE A 119 0.87 -14.86 2.28
CA ILE A 119 1.51 -13.92 3.21
C ILE A 119 2.82 -14.49 3.74
N VAL A 120 2.85 -15.76 4.16
CA VAL A 120 4.06 -16.38 4.71
C VAL A 120 5.18 -16.39 3.68
N VAL A 121 4.90 -16.82 2.45
CA VAL A 121 5.88 -16.84 1.35
C VAL A 121 6.42 -15.43 1.08
N PHE A 122 5.53 -14.44 0.94
CA PHE A 122 5.94 -13.05 0.73
C PHE A 122 6.76 -12.48 1.90
N ARG A 123 6.42 -12.86 3.14
CA ARG A 123 7.17 -12.47 4.34
C ARG A 123 8.57 -13.10 4.38
N LEU A 124 8.74 -14.33 3.87
CA LEU A 124 10.07 -14.94 3.72
C LEU A 124 10.92 -14.23 2.65
N ILE A 125 10.30 -13.87 1.53
CA ILE A 125 10.95 -13.12 0.44
C ILE A 125 11.44 -11.76 0.95
N SER A 126 10.51 -10.94 1.46
CA SER A 126 10.82 -9.62 2.01
C SER A 126 11.86 -9.68 3.13
N ARG A 127 11.75 -10.62 4.07
CA ARG A 127 12.75 -10.78 5.14
C ARG A 127 14.14 -11.03 4.58
N THR A 128 14.25 -11.89 3.58
CA THR A 128 15.52 -12.25 2.97
C THR A 128 16.16 -11.06 2.26
N ILE A 129 15.37 -10.25 1.56
CA ILE A 129 15.85 -9.06 0.84
C ILE A 129 16.23 -7.95 1.81
N VAL A 130 15.35 -7.64 2.78
CA VAL A 130 15.56 -6.57 3.75
C VAL A 130 16.80 -6.82 4.62
N HIS A 131 17.02 -8.05 5.10
CA HIS A 131 18.21 -8.39 5.90
C HIS A 131 19.53 -8.33 5.11
N GLN A 132 19.47 -8.34 3.77
CA GLN A 132 20.66 -8.20 2.94
C GLN A 132 20.97 -6.76 2.58
N GLN A 133 19.95 -5.91 2.54
CA GLN A 133 20.08 -4.51 2.17
C GLN A 133 20.39 -3.62 3.38
N ALA A 134 19.67 -3.83 4.47
CA ALA A 134 19.71 -2.92 5.60
C ALA A 134 20.93 -3.16 6.48
N ASN A 135 21.61 -2.08 6.85
CA ASN A 135 22.81 -2.12 7.70
C ASN A 135 22.46 -2.08 9.20
N ASP A 136 21.30 -1.53 9.54
CA ASP A 136 20.82 -1.40 10.92
C ASP A 136 19.31 -1.68 11.05
N LYS A 137 18.85 -1.73 12.30
CA LYS A 137 17.44 -2.04 12.62
C LYS A 137 16.47 -0.95 12.19
N ASP A 138 16.92 0.30 12.10
CA ASP A 138 16.07 1.44 11.78
C ASP A 138 15.80 1.52 10.27
N GLU A 139 16.82 1.23 9.45
CA GLU A 139 16.72 1.05 8.01
C GLU A 139 15.83 -0.16 7.67
N MET A 140 15.99 -1.29 8.37
CA MET A 140 15.09 -2.44 8.22
C MET A 140 13.63 -2.05 8.47
N ARG A 141 13.38 -1.30 9.55
CA ARG A 141 12.05 -0.86 9.93
C ARG A 141 11.42 0.04 8.86
N LYS A 142 12.20 1.00 8.34
CA LYS A 142 11.76 1.88 7.25
C LYS A 142 11.33 1.10 6.01
N ILE A 143 12.15 0.13 5.60
CA ILE A 143 11.85 -0.69 4.42
C ILE A 143 10.59 -1.53 4.68
N TYR A 144 10.46 -2.16 5.86
CA TYR A 144 9.25 -2.91 6.22
C TYR A 144 7.99 -2.04 6.24
N THR A 145 8.09 -0.83 6.76
CA THR A 145 6.98 0.12 6.77
C THR A 145 6.58 0.51 5.35
N SER A 146 7.56 0.77 4.48
CA SER A 146 7.29 1.10 3.08
C SER A 146 6.60 -0.04 2.34
N ILE A 147 6.98 -1.28 2.63
CA ILE A 147 6.40 -2.46 1.98
C ILE A 147 4.98 -2.71 2.47
N TYR A 148 4.78 -2.77 3.79
CA TYR A 148 3.54 -3.31 4.37
C TYR A 148 2.59 -2.27 4.97
N GLY A 149 3.00 -1.01 5.06
CA GLY A 149 2.30 0.01 5.83
C GLY A 149 2.50 -0.14 7.34
N GLU A 150 2.06 0.88 8.09
CA GLU A 150 2.19 0.93 9.56
C GLU A 150 1.26 -0.08 10.26
N HIS A 151 0.14 -0.40 9.62
CA HIS A 151 -0.90 -1.28 10.18
C HIS A 151 -0.70 -2.77 9.85
N ASN A 152 0.46 -3.16 9.33
CA ASN A 152 0.72 -4.55 8.92
C ASN A 152 0.49 -5.58 10.04
N LEU A 153 1.02 -5.29 11.24
CA LEU A 153 0.94 -6.22 12.36
C LEU A 153 -0.52 -6.42 12.79
N GLU A 154 -1.28 -5.33 12.88
CA GLU A 154 -2.72 -5.34 13.14
C GLU A 154 -3.46 -6.18 12.10
N ASN A 155 -3.20 -5.95 10.81
CA ASN A 155 -3.83 -6.69 9.71
C ASN A 155 -3.52 -8.19 9.77
N VAL A 156 -2.27 -8.59 10.01
CA VAL A 156 -1.88 -10.01 10.11
C VAL A 156 -2.53 -10.69 11.32
N ILE A 157 -2.54 -10.03 12.48
CA ILE A 157 -3.19 -10.57 13.69
C ILE A 157 -4.69 -10.74 13.45
N MET A 158 -5.31 -9.75 12.82
CA MET A 158 -6.73 -9.75 12.52
C MET A 158 -7.10 -10.86 11.53
N ILE A 159 -6.31 -11.08 10.48
CA ILE A 159 -6.50 -12.21 9.55
C ILE A 159 -6.38 -13.55 10.29
N ALA A 160 -5.38 -13.71 11.16
CA ALA A 160 -5.23 -14.93 11.96
C ALA A 160 -6.41 -15.15 12.91
N ALA A 161 -6.92 -14.09 13.54
CA ALA A 161 -8.10 -14.14 14.39
C ALA A 161 -9.36 -14.55 13.60
N ILE A 162 -9.52 -14.07 12.37
CA ILE A 162 -10.64 -14.44 11.49
C ILE A 162 -10.55 -15.91 11.07
N MET A 163 -9.35 -16.44 10.80
CA MET A 163 -9.18 -17.88 10.53
C MET A 163 -9.64 -18.73 11.71
N ILE A 164 -9.34 -18.32 12.94
CA ILE A 164 -9.81 -19.02 14.14
C ILE A 164 -11.34 -18.87 14.27
N LEU A 165 -11.87 -17.66 14.07
CA LEU A 165 -13.31 -17.40 14.11
C LEU A 165 -14.08 -18.20 13.05
N ALA A 166 -13.50 -18.45 11.88
CA ALA A 166 -14.12 -19.20 10.79
C ALA A 166 -14.46 -20.64 11.19
N ILE A 167 -13.72 -21.24 12.13
CA ILE A 167 -13.99 -22.58 12.64
C ILE A 167 -15.31 -22.62 13.43
N PHE A 168 -15.61 -21.54 14.17
CA PHE A 168 -16.77 -21.46 15.06
C PHE A 168 -17.98 -20.79 14.42
N VAL A 169 -17.75 -19.72 13.66
CA VAL A 169 -18.80 -18.87 13.05
C VAL A 169 -18.40 -18.47 11.62
N PRO A 170 -18.50 -19.40 10.63
CA PRO A 170 -18.07 -19.17 9.25
C PRO A 170 -18.71 -17.93 8.61
N LYS A 171 -20.00 -17.69 8.87
CA LYS A 171 -20.75 -16.54 8.32
C LYS A 171 -20.21 -15.19 8.82
N ALA A 172 -19.83 -15.10 10.10
CA ALA A 172 -19.26 -13.87 10.65
C ALA A 172 -17.82 -13.64 10.14
N ALA A 173 -17.01 -14.72 10.10
CA ALA A 173 -15.67 -14.68 9.55
C ALA A 173 -15.67 -14.26 8.06
N TYR A 174 -16.64 -14.74 7.28
CA TYR A 174 -16.86 -14.36 5.89
C TYR A 174 -17.06 -12.84 5.71
N ILE A 175 -17.92 -12.21 6.52
CA ILE A 175 -18.16 -10.77 6.46
C ILE A 175 -16.90 -9.97 6.85
N LEU A 176 -16.17 -10.42 7.87
CA LEU A 176 -14.92 -9.79 8.29
C LEU A 176 -13.81 -9.94 7.24
N TYR A 177 -13.71 -11.11 6.60
CA TYR A 177 -12.85 -11.33 5.45
C TYR A 177 -13.13 -10.33 4.33
N ILE A 178 -14.37 -9.84 4.21
CA ILE A 178 -14.73 -8.81 3.24
C ILE A 178 -14.33 -7.40 3.68
N ALA A 179 -14.73 -6.99 4.88
CA ALA A 179 -14.57 -5.61 5.31
C ALA A 179 -13.09 -5.16 5.42
N ILE A 180 -12.20 -6.06 5.83
CA ILE A 180 -10.83 -5.72 6.23
C ILE A 180 -9.89 -5.44 5.06
N PRO A 181 -9.80 -6.30 4.02
CA PRO A 181 -8.94 -6.04 2.89
C PRO A 181 -9.36 -4.78 2.13
N ILE A 182 -10.66 -4.49 2.10
CA ILE A 182 -11.21 -3.25 1.54
C ILE A 182 -10.69 -2.04 2.34
N ARG A 183 -10.86 -2.04 3.68
CA ARG A 183 -10.30 -0.98 4.54
C ARG A 183 -8.80 -0.81 4.32
N SER A 184 -8.07 -1.92 4.37
CA SER A 184 -6.61 -1.92 4.21
C SER A 184 -6.19 -1.37 2.84
N PHE A 185 -6.92 -1.70 1.78
CA PHE A 185 -6.62 -1.23 0.43
C PHE A 185 -6.76 0.29 0.33
N PHE A 186 -7.81 0.88 0.92
CA PHE A 186 -7.98 2.33 0.96
C PHE A 186 -6.96 3.05 1.84
N THR A 187 -6.35 2.38 2.82
CA THR A 187 -5.30 2.97 3.67
C THR A 187 -3.92 2.96 3.03
N ILE A 188 -3.63 2.07 2.05
CA ILE A 188 -2.32 2.00 1.36
C ILE A 188 -1.90 3.35 0.78
N ASP A 189 -2.87 4.08 0.22
CA ASP A 189 -2.65 5.37 -0.44
C ASP A 189 -2.25 6.48 0.54
N ASN A 190 -2.64 6.37 1.82
CA ASN A 190 -2.25 7.33 2.85
C ASN A 190 -0.81 7.09 3.31
N ASP A 191 -0.44 5.84 3.57
CA ASP A 191 0.89 5.46 4.06
C ASP A 191 2.00 5.82 3.05
N ALA A 192 1.75 5.62 1.75
CA ALA A 192 2.70 5.98 0.69
C ALA A 192 2.94 7.50 0.59
N ARG A 193 1.90 8.30 0.83
CA ARG A 193 1.97 9.78 0.77
C ARG A 193 2.73 10.34 1.96
N GLU A 194 2.55 9.76 3.14
CA GLU A 194 3.30 10.12 4.35
C GLU A 194 4.81 9.92 4.14
N LEU A 195 5.21 8.76 3.61
CA LEU A 195 6.62 8.47 3.32
C LEU A 195 7.21 9.39 2.24
N THR A 196 6.42 9.74 1.22
CA THR A 196 6.83 10.69 0.18
C THR A 196 7.11 12.08 0.79
N GLY A 197 6.29 12.53 1.75
CA GLY A 197 6.51 13.80 2.45
C GLY A 197 7.80 13.80 3.28
N ILE A 198 8.13 12.67 3.93
CA ILE A 198 9.39 12.51 4.67
C ILE A 198 10.60 12.51 3.73
N GLN A 199 10.49 11.88 2.56
CA GLN A 199 11.55 11.86 1.54
C GLN A 199 11.83 13.25 0.93
N GLN A 200 10.85 14.15 0.96
CA GLN A 200 11.01 15.54 0.49
C GLN A 200 11.70 16.45 1.52
N MET A 201 11.85 16.00 2.77
CA MET A 201 12.58 16.78 3.77
C MET A 201 14.07 16.82 3.47
N GLU A 202 14.74 17.88 3.93
CA GLU A 202 16.20 17.93 3.96
C GLU A 202 16.80 16.73 4.72
N THR A 203 18.03 16.36 4.36
CA THR A 203 18.74 15.22 4.94
C THR A 203 18.88 15.30 6.46
N THR A 204 19.01 16.50 7.02
CA THR A 204 19.01 16.76 8.46
C THR A 204 17.68 16.37 9.11
N GLY A 205 16.54 16.75 8.50
CA GLY A 205 15.21 16.37 8.98
C GLY A 205 14.92 14.88 8.88
N GLN A 206 15.42 14.22 7.85
CA GLN A 206 15.31 12.75 7.73
C GLN A 206 16.09 12.02 8.82
N GLN A 207 17.25 12.54 9.23
CA GLN A 207 18.07 11.99 10.31
C GLN A 207 17.47 12.25 11.69
N ASP A 208 16.91 13.43 11.93
CA ASP A 208 16.26 13.74 13.20
C ASP A 208 14.96 12.95 13.37
N TYR A 209 14.19 12.77 12.29
CA TYR A 209 13.04 11.86 12.26
C TYR A 209 13.42 10.42 12.64
N LEU A 210 14.57 9.93 12.16
CA LEU A 210 15.08 8.60 12.53
C LEU A 210 15.38 8.44 14.02
N ARG A 211 15.82 9.52 14.67
CA ARG A 211 16.17 9.52 16.09
C ARG A 211 14.94 9.61 17.02
N MET A 212 13.78 9.95 16.48
CA MET A 212 12.53 10.03 17.25
C MET A 212 12.09 8.64 17.75
N SER A 213 11.40 8.63 18.89
CA SER A 213 10.73 7.41 19.36
C SER A 213 9.64 6.96 18.39
N HIS A 214 9.23 5.70 18.44
CA HIS A 214 8.23 5.16 17.51
C HIS A 214 6.90 5.95 17.54
N ASP A 215 6.40 6.27 18.73
CA ASP A 215 5.16 7.04 18.89
C ASP A 215 5.27 8.43 18.24
N GLN A 216 6.43 9.07 18.38
CA GLN A 216 6.72 10.35 17.73
C GLN A 216 6.84 10.22 16.21
N GLN A 217 7.45 9.14 15.70
CA GLN A 217 7.54 8.88 14.26
C GLN A 217 6.17 8.68 13.62
N VAL A 218 5.26 7.94 14.29
CA VAL A 218 3.88 7.73 13.83
C VAL A 218 3.13 9.05 13.78
N LYS A 219 3.15 9.81 14.88
CA LYS A 219 2.49 11.13 14.95
C LYS A 219 3.05 12.10 13.91
N PHE A 220 4.37 12.17 13.76
CA PHE A 220 5.01 13.06 12.80
C PHE A 220 4.62 12.73 11.36
N ARG A 221 4.65 11.45 10.98
CA ARG A 221 4.23 11.02 9.64
C ARG A 221 2.78 11.37 9.34
N ARG A 222 1.87 11.12 10.29
CA ARG A 222 0.46 11.52 10.17
C ARG A 222 0.32 13.02 9.88
N LEU A 223 1.00 13.86 10.66
CA LEU A 223 0.98 15.31 10.49
C LEU A 223 1.55 15.74 9.12
N VAL A 224 2.63 15.11 8.68
CA VAL A 224 3.22 15.36 7.35
C VAL A 224 2.26 14.92 6.23
N GLY A 225 1.59 13.77 6.36
CA GLY A 225 0.60 13.29 5.40
C GLY A 225 -0.60 14.23 5.27
N GLU A 226 -1.14 14.70 6.39
CA GLU A 226 -2.23 15.68 6.43
C GLU A 226 -1.83 16.99 5.73
N PHE A 227 -0.64 17.50 6.04
CA PHE A 227 -0.08 18.68 5.41
C PHE A 227 0.09 18.54 3.88
N ILE A 228 0.65 17.42 3.41
CA ILE A 228 0.82 17.17 1.97
C ILE A 228 -0.54 17.03 1.27
N ARG A 229 -1.53 16.43 1.92
CA ARG A 229 -2.90 16.32 1.40
C ARG A 229 -3.57 17.69 1.27
N GLU A 230 -3.51 18.52 2.31
CA GLU A 230 -4.11 19.86 2.31
C GLU A 230 -3.42 20.80 1.31
N SER A 231 -2.09 20.79 1.25
CA SER A 231 -1.31 21.61 0.31
C SER A 231 -1.56 21.24 -1.15
N ARG A 232 -1.76 19.95 -1.47
CA ARG A 232 -2.13 19.52 -2.82
C ARG A 232 -3.56 19.95 -3.19
N ASN A 233 -4.50 19.83 -2.25
CA ASN A 233 -5.89 20.23 -2.46
C ASN A 233 -6.05 21.74 -2.70
N ALA A 234 -5.10 22.55 -2.25
CA ALA A 234 -5.09 23.99 -2.48
C ALA A 234 -5.03 24.40 -3.96
N ARG A 235 -4.66 23.50 -4.91
CA ARG A 235 -4.58 23.76 -6.37
C ARG A 235 -3.89 25.09 -6.74
N GLY A 236 -2.87 25.49 -5.98
CA GLY A 236 -2.13 26.74 -6.19
C GLY A 236 -2.66 27.96 -5.43
N ASN A 237 -3.71 27.83 -4.63
CA ASN A 237 -4.15 28.88 -3.71
C ASN A 237 -3.15 29.01 -2.54
N THR A 238 -2.38 30.09 -2.56
CA THR A 238 -1.32 30.39 -1.58
C THR A 238 -1.85 30.54 -0.15
N GLU A 239 -3.09 31.00 0.02
CA GLU A 239 -3.69 31.22 1.33
C GLU A 239 -4.00 29.88 2.02
N ILE A 240 -4.61 28.93 1.28
CA ILE A 240 -4.91 27.59 1.79
C ILE A 240 -3.63 26.82 2.12
N SER A 241 -2.60 26.90 1.26
CA SER A 241 -1.30 26.28 1.53
C SER A 241 -0.60 26.88 2.76
N ARG A 242 -0.81 28.18 3.03
CA ARG A 242 -0.28 28.85 4.22
C ARG A 242 -1.00 28.36 5.48
N THR A 243 -2.32 28.27 5.45
CA THR A 243 -3.10 27.73 6.57
C THR A 243 -2.73 26.28 6.87
N ALA A 244 -2.54 25.46 5.84
CA ALA A 244 -2.07 24.08 5.99
C ALA A 244 -0.70 24.00 6.69
N TRP A 245 0.25 24.88 6.32
CA TRP A 245 1.55 24.96 7.00
C TRP A 245 1.42 25.43 8.46
N GLU A 246 0.60 26.44 8.74
CA GLU A 246 0.39 26.97 10.09
C GLU A 246 -0.24 25.91 11.01
N ASN A 247 -1.22 25.16 10.52
CA ASN A 247 -1.82 24.03 11.22
C ASN A 247 -0.79 22.93 11.50
N PHE A 248 0.00 22.55 10.48
CA PHE A 248 1.05 21.55 10.62
C PHE A 248 2.11 21.96 11.65
N ALA A 249 2.62 23.18 11.58
CA ALA A 249 3.64 23.68 12.50
C ALA A 249 3.13 23.72 13.94
N LYS A 250 1.90 24.17 14.15
CA LYS A 250 1.26 24.22 15.48
C LYS A 250 1.03 22.80 16.03
N ALA A 251 0.59 21.87 15.19
CA ALA A 251 0.40 20.48 15.60
C ALA A 251 1.74 19.81 15.94
N ALA A 252 2.79 20.02 15.14
CA ALA A 252 4.13 19.50 15.41
C ALA A 252 4.74 20.08 16.70
N GLU A 253 4.50 21.35 17.00
CA GLU A 253 4.93 21.97 18.26
C GLU A 253 4.17 21.39 19.45
N SER A 254 2.84 21.27 19.37
CA SER A 254 2.01 20.79 20.48
C SER A 254 2.12 19.29 20.76
N GLU A 255 2.20 18.45 19.73
CA GLU A 255 2.19 16.99 19.87
C GLU A 255 3.59 16.39 19.98
N LEU A 256 4.61 17.05 19.40
CA LEU A 256 5.96 16.50 19.27
C LEU A 256 7.04 17.39 19.85
N ASN A 257 6.69 18.59 20.33
CA ASN A 257 7.62 19.58 20.86
C ASN A 257 8.73 19.96 19.86
N ILE A 258 8.39 19.96 18.56
CA ILE A 258 9.31 20.35 17.48
C ILE A 258 9.14 21.84 17.22
N ASN A 259 10.23 22.59 17.33
CA ASN A 259 10.20 24.04 17.09
C ASN A 259 9.83 24.34 15.62
N PRO A 260 8.90 25.29 15.35
CA PRO A 260 8.54 25.71 14.00
C PRO A 260 9.72 26.15 13.12
N THR A 261 10.79 26.66 13.72
CA THR A 261 12.02 27.04 13.00
C THR A 261 12.76 25.82 12.47
N THR A 262 12.98 24.80 13.31
CA THR A 262 13.56 23.50 12.91
C THR A 262 12.72 22.83 11.83
N LEU A 263 11.40 22.82 11.99
CA LEU A 263 10.47 22.29 10.99
C LEU A 263 10.59 23.02 9.65
N GLY A 264 10.76 24.35 9.70
CA GLY A 264 10.99 25.18 8.52
C GLY A 264 12.26 24.83 7.76
N HIS A 265 13.34 24.49 8.47
CA HIS A 265 14.56 23.98 7.85
C HIS A 265 14.35 22.62 7.19
N TRP A 266 13.63 21.71 7.84
CA TRP A 266 13.35 20.38 7.26
C TRP A 266 12.54 20.47 5.97
N PHE A 267 11.62 21.44 5.86
CA PHE A 267 10.79 21.68 4.68
C PHE A 267 11.17 22.95 3.90
N ALA A 268 12.47 23.28 3.86
CA ALA A 268 12.96 24.52 3.25
C ALA A 268 12.51 24.72 1.79
N ALA A 269 12.44 23.65 0.99
CA ALA A 269 11.94 23.69 -0.39
C ALA A 269 10.47 24.17 -0.48
N PHE A 270 9.65 23.82 0.50
CA PHE A 270 8.25 24.25 0.58
C PHE A 270 8.16 25.73 0.99
N GLN A 271 9.02 26.19 1.91
CA GLN A 271 9.13 27.61 2.26
C GLN A 271 9.68 28.47 1.12
N GLN A 272 10.56 27.94 0.28
CA GLN A 272 11.04 28.66 -0.90
C GLN A 272 9.92 28.87 -1.91
N ALA A 273 9.06 27.88 -2.17
CA ALA A 273 7.88 28.06 -3.02
C ALA A 273 6.92 29.14 -2.49
N LYS A 274 6.82 29.30 -1.16
CA LYS A 274 6.10 30.41 -0.51
C LYS A 274 6.74 31.77 -0.79
N ASN A 275 8.07 31.85 -0.81
CA ASN A 275 8.81 33.12 -0.99
C ASN A 275 8.91 33.57 -2.46
N THR A 276 8.99 32.63 -3.41
CA THR A 276 9.08 32.95 -4.86
C THR A 276 7.80 33.57 -5.41
N HIS A 277 6.65 33.36 -4.75
CA HIS A 277 5.38 34.01 -5.11
C HIS A 277 5.09 35.30 -4.33
N GLN A 278 5.82 35.58 -3.23
CA GLN A 278 5.76 36.88 -2.54
C GLN A 278 6.60 37.95 -3.24
N ASN A 279 7.71 37.56 -3.87
CA ASN A 279 8.52 38.44 -4.72
C ASN A 279 8.17 38.18 -6.18
N GLY A 280 7.20 38.92 -6.72
CA GLY A 280 6.67 38.75 -8.07
C GLY A 280 7.75 38.50 -9.14
N ALA A 281 7.89 37.23 -9.54
CA ALA A 281 8.64 36.85 -10.74
C ALA A 281 7.67 36.79 -11.93
N PRO A 282 8.05 37.31 -13.11
CA PRO A 282 7.13 37.52 -14.21
C PRO A 282 6.61 36.20 -14.77
N TYR A 283 5.30 36.20 -15.04
CA TYR A 283 4.58 35.21 -15.83
C TYR A 283 5.45 34.75 -17.01
N ARG A 284 5.97 33.52 -16.95
CA ARG A 284 6.71 32.93 -18.08
C ARG A 284 5.67 32.68 -19.17
N GLN A 285 5.68 33.56 -20.19
CA GLN A 285 4.78 33.53 -21.34
C GLN A 285 4.66 32.11 -21.92
N GLY A 286 3.43 31.74 -22.26
CA GLY A 286 3.07 30.42 -22.76
C GLY A 286 3.88 30.01 -24.00
N ARG A 287 4.20 28.72 -24.08
CA ARG A 287 4.66 28.13 -25.34
C ARG A 287 3.56 28.26 -26.39
N PRO A 288 3.87 28.67 -27.63
CA PRO A 288 2.88 28.72 -28.69
C PRO A 288 2.38 27.31 -28.99
N ARG A 289 1.04 27.16 -29.07
CA ARG A 289 0.38 25.98 -29.67
C ARG A 289 0.91 25.82 -31.09
N LYS A 290 1.55 24.69 -31.38
CA LYS A 290 1.70 24.24 -32.76
C LYS A 290 0.31 23.82 -33.24
N VAL A 291 -0.28 24.65 -34.09
CA VAL A 291 -1.38 24.26 -34.97
C VAL A 291 -0.75 23.36 -36.02
N HIS A 292 -1.22 22.12 -36.11
CA HIS A 292 -0.97 21.27 -37.27
C HIS A 292 -2.05 21.58 -38.28
N ASP A 293 -1.63 22.17 -39.40
CA ASP A 293 -2.31 22.02 -40.70
C ASP A 293 -2.11 20.58 -41.21
#